data_AF-A0A2M9ZLT3-F1
#
_entry.id   AF-A0A2M9ZLT3-F1
#
_cell.length_a   1.000
_cell.length_b   1.000
_cell.length_c   1.000
_cell.angle_alpha   90.00
_cell.angle_beta   90.00
_cell.angle_gamma   90.00
#
_symmetry.space_group_name_H-M   'P 1'
#
loop_
_entity.id
_entity.type
_entity.pdbx_description
1 polymer ?
#
loop_
_entity_poly.entity_id
_entity_poly.type
_entity_poly.pdbx_seq_one_letter_code
_entity_poly.pdbx_strand_id
1 'polypeptide(L)'
;MPRLAHNNPRFFDFVYDDFLCAAIDADQRDSGVLFQSLSKEKIWELLEVTGVKAELDKKGYAASQLEIFGTDDLYQRVLVTCEGEVLIHIRLSIQEYRIEINDYFFKEKYLVVNWLQTRHPKLKNSKEERLYPGQDVPGLGIYQEVSDFIGFLIISLRLNGAVVRPEYFHDAVLFSRKFHFLEPRAKALFRALRRDFPKHSIRAISTLLYHQKIQDHKLGIIEWKPVEMIFFLEKTLSPFVFNRKFQKKVQKALEGLKFSLIPGAEEDLGL
;
A
#
# COMPACT_ATOMS: atom_id res chain seq x y z
N MET A 1 12.06 -27.47 -0.83
CA MET A 1 13.23 -26.88 -0.14
C MET A 1 13.22 -25.38 -0.42
N PRO A 2 13.04 -24.51 0.57
CA PRO A 2 12.97 -23.08 0.34
C PRO A 2 14.38 -22.54 0.13
N ARG A 3 14.64 -21.94 -1.04
CA ARG A 3 15.90 -21.25 -1.36
C ARG A 3 15.88 -19.86 -0.73
N LEU A 4 16.81 -19.61 0.17
CA LEU A 4 17.16 -18.30 0.71
C LEU A 4 17.47 -17.32 -0.43
N ALA A 5 16.65 -16.26 -0.55
CA ALA A 5 16.88 -15.18 -1.49
C ALA A 5 17.85 -14.14 -0.90
N HIS A 6 19.09 -14.24 -1.35
CA HIS A 6 20.14 -13.23 -1.50
C HIS A 6 20.04 -11.90 -0.70
N ASN A 7 20.99 -11.76 0.21
CA ASN A 7 21.54 -10.57 0.87
C ASN A 7 21.28 -9.22 0.16
N ASN A 8 20.38 -8.43 0.75
CA ASN A 8 20.46 -6.98 0.76
C ASN A 8 20.19 -6.59 2.23
N PRO A 9 21.14 -6.00 2.98
CA PRO A 9 20.90 -5.64 4.36
C PRO A 9 19.95 -4.44 4.38
N ARG A 10 18.65 -4.71 4.22
CA ARG A 10 17.62 -3.70 4.37
C ARG A 10 17.46 -3.47 5.86
N PHE A 11 17.52 -2.21 6.25
CA PHE A 11 17.38 -1.72 7.63
C PHE A 11 16.03 -2.09 8.30
N PHE A 12 15.21 -2.95 7.68
CA PHE A 12 13.86 -3.39 8.08
C PHE A 12 13.61 -4.90 7.89
N ASP A 13 14.65 -5.75 7.82
CA ASP A 13 14.45 -7.21 7.91
C ASP A 13 14.05 -7.67 9.32
N PHE A 14 14.02 -6.76 10.29
CA PHE A 14 13.30 -7.00 11.53
C PHE A 14 11.81 -6.73 11.29
N VAL A 15 11.02 -7.79 11.40
CA VAL A 15 9.60 -7.75 11.76
C VAL A 15 8.58 -7.68 10.60
N TYR A 16 8.78 -8.47 9.55
CA TYR A 16 7.66 -8.98 8.75
C TYR A 16 7.54 -10.50 8.94
N ASP A 17 7.58 -10.91 10.21
CA ASP A 17 7.41 -12.30 10.57
C ASP A 17 5.90 -12.57 10.61
N ASP A 18 5.44 -13.56 9.87
CA ASP A 18 4.08 -14.14 9.99
C ASP A 18 3.73 -14.47 11.46
N PHE A 19 4.76 -14.67 12.29
CA PHE A 19 4.66 -14.80 13.75
C PHE A 19 4.09 -13.58 14.49
N LEU A 20 4.41 -12.35 14.06
CA LEU A 20 3.80 -11.16 14.67
C LEU A 20 2.41 -10.91 14.12
N CYS A 21 2.15 -11.18 12.83
CA CYS A 21 0.79 -11.20 12.30
C CYS A 21 -0.12 -12.15 13.10
N ALA A 22 0.35 -13.35 13.43
CA ALA A 22 -0.39 -14.35 14.20
C ALA A 22 -0.54 -14.00 15.70
N ALA A 23 0.48 -13.44 16.34
CA ALA A 23 0.41 -13.04 17.75
C ALA A 23 -0.45 -11.78 17.98
N ILE A 24 -0.56 -10.90 16.99
CA ILE A 24 -1.31 -9.63 17.08
C ILE A 24 -2.81 -9.82 16.83
N ASP A 25 -3.25 -10.85 16.11
CA ASP A 25 -4.68 -11.20 16.00
C ASP A 25 -5.29 -11.67 17.35
N ALA A 26 -4.45 -11.86 18.39
CA ALA A 26 -4.88 -12.25 19.73
C ALA A 26 -5.33 -11.09 20.63
N ASP A 27 -4.90 -9.84 20.38
CA ASP A 27 -5.34 -8.70 21.21
C ASP A 27 -6.60 -8.05 20.64
N GLN A 28 -7.74 -8.65 20.98
CA GLN A 28 -9.06 -8.31 20.44
C GLN A 28 -9.81 -7.22 21.21
N ARG A 29 -9.18 -6.48 22.12
CA ARG A 29 -9.89 -5.45 22.88
C ARG A 29 -9.96 -4.16 22.08
N ASP A 30 -11.17 -3.67 21.85
CA ASP A 30 -11.40 -2.30 21.34
C ASP A 30 -10.78 -1.33 22.36
N SER A 31 -9.69 -0.67 21.96
CA SER A 31 -9.01 0.32 22.80
C SER A 31 -9.78 1.64 22.81
N GLY A 32 -10.65 1.87 21.82
CA GLY A 32 -11.40 3.10 21.64
C GLY A 32 -10.54 4.34 21.32
N VAL A 33 -9.22 4.21 21.27
CA VAL A 33 -8.27 5.33 21.09
C VAL A 33 -7.11 4.89 20.21
N LEU A 34 -6.94 5.57 19.07
CA LEU A 34 -5.83 5.37 18.16
C LEU A 34 -4.59 6.15 18.63
N PHE A 35 -3.45 5.45 18.79
CA PHE A 35 -2.16 6.02 19.21
C PHE A 35 -2.25 6.90 20.47
N GLN A 36 -3.10 6.49 21.42
CA GLN A 36 -3.34 7.18 22.71
C GLN A 36 -3.78 8.65 22.58
N SER A 37 -4.12 9.12 21.38
CA SER A 37 -4.37 10.54 21.10
C SER A 37 -5.68 10.82 20.37
N LEU A 38 -6.19 9.88 19.57
CA LEU A 38 -7.39 10.10 18.75
C LEU A 38 -8.49 9.15 19.20
N SER A 39 -9.55 9.69 19.80
CA SER A 39 -10.69 8.88 20.22
C SER A 39 -11.44 8.30 19.00
N LYS A 40 -12.21 7.24 19.25
CA LYS A 40 -13.10 6.61 18.28
C LYS A 40 -14.04 7.61 17.61
N GLU A 41 -14.62 8.53 18.38
CA GLU A 41 -15.48 9.61 17.86
C GLU A 41 -14.70 10.49 16.90
N LYS A 42 -13.45 10.85 17.25
CA LYS A 42 -12.61 11.67 16.39
C LYS A 42 -12.26 10.98 15.08
N ILE A 43 -11.93 9.69 15.13
CA ILE A 43 -11.69 8.89 13.93
C ILE A 43 -12.95 8.82 13.07
N TRP A 44 -14.11 8.65 13.69
CA TRP A 44 -15.39 8.66 12.98
C TRP A 44 -15.66 10.00 12.29
N GLU A 45 -15.47 11.13 12.98
CA GLU A 45 -15.55 12.48 12.38
C GLU A 45 -14.62 12.63 11.18
N LEU A 46 -13.40 12.10 11.25
CA LEU A 46 -12.46 12.15 10.12
C LEU A 46 -12.97 11.32 8.93
N LEU A 47 -13.55 10.14 9.16
CA LEU A 47 -14.19 9.34 8.10
C LEU A 47 -15.40 10.05 7.48
N GLU A 48 -16.12 10.86 8.25
CA GLU A 48 -17.23 11.70 7.75
C GLU A 48 -16.73 12.84 6.87
N VAL A 49 -15.80 13.66 7.40
CA VAL A 49 -15.27 14.85 6.71
C VAL A 49 -14.54 14.49 5.42
N THR A 50 -13.89 13.32 5.37
CA THR A 50 -13.16 12.85 4.18
C THR A 50 -14.06 12.17 3.15
N GLY A 51 -15.36 12.01 3.45
CA GLY A 51 -16.34 11.41 2.54
C GLY A 51 -16.40 9.88 2.59
N VAL A 52 -15.56 9.21 3.39
CA VAL A 52 -15.59 7.74 3.53
C VAL A 52 -16.98 7.28 3.97
N LYS A 53 -17.55 7.88 5.02
CA LYS A 53 -18.89 7.51 5.50
C LYS A 53 -19.95 7.74 4.42
N ALA A 54 -19.90 8.88 3.73
CA ALA A 54 -20.86 9.19 2.66
C ALA A 54 -20.82 8.16 1.52
N GLU A 55 -19.64 7.68 1.13
CA GLU A 55 -19.50 6.63 0.13
C GLU A 55 -19.97 5.25 0.62
N LEU A 56 -19.77 4.93 1.90
CA LEU A 56 -20.34 3.73 2.52
C LEU A 56 -21.87 3.77 2.51
N ASP A 57 -22.46 4.89 2.92
CA ASP A 57 -23.91 5.09 2.94
C ASP A 57 -24.52 4.93 1.53
N LYS A 58 -23.91 5.56 0.50
CA LYS A 58 -24.34 5.42 -0.91
C LYS A 58 -24.30 3.98 -1.42
N LYS A 59 -23.38 3.17 -0.90
CA LYS A 59 -23.21 1.74 -1.25
C LYS A 59 -24.06 0.82 -0.37
N GLY A 60 -24.92 1.39 0.48
CA GLY A 60 -25.88 0.68 1.30
C GLY A 60 -25.33 0.20 2.64
N TYR A 61 -24.26 0.81 3.17
CA TYR A 61 -23.64 0.47 4.45
C TYR A 61 -23.89 1.52 5.54
N ALA A 62 -25.13 2.00 5.63
CA ALA A 62 -25.53 3.09 6.53
C ALA A 62 -25.37 2.76 8.03
N ALA A 63 -25.47 1.48 8.39
CA ALA A 63 -25.28 0.98 9.76
C ALA A 63 -23.83 0.53 10.03
N SER A 64 -22.85 1.13 9.34
CA SER A 64 -21.45 0.81 9.54
C SER A 64 -20.97 1.23 10.93
N GLN A 65 -20.07 0.44 11.50
CA GLN A 65 -19.50 0.62 12.82
C GLN A 65 -17.98 0.69 12.72
N LEU A 66 -17.38 1.51 13.56
CA LEU A 66 -15.93 1.60 13.70
C LEU A 66 -15.50 0.82 14.93
N GLU A 67 -14.34 0.17 14.85
CA GLU A 67 -13.65 -0.46 15.97
C GLU A 67 -12.15 -0.13 15.85
N ILE A 68 -11.50 0.12 17.00
CA ILE A 68 -10.07 0.43 17.05
C ILE A 68 -9.40 -0.58 17.97
N PHE A 69 -8.48 -1.38 17.45
CA PHE A 69 -7.78 -2.38 18.24
C PHE A 69 -6.31 -2.04 18.41
N GLY A 70 -5.73 -2.53 19.50
CA GLY A 70 -4.33 -2.34 19.87
C GLY A 70 -4.15 -1.22 20.88
N THR A 71 -3.15 -1.37 21.76
CA THR A 71 -2.89 -0.42 22.84
C THR A 71 -1.54 0.29 22.73
N ASP A 72 -0.65 -0.17 21.83
CA ASP A 72 0.68 0.40 21.64
C ASP A 72 0.82 1.17 20.31
N ASP A 73 1.91 1.93 20.16
CA ASP A 73 2.19 2.71 18.95
C ASP A 73 2.74 1.86 17.80
N LEU A 74 3.06 0.60 18.07
CA LEU A 74 3.69 -0.31 17.14
C LEU A 74 2.66 -0.99 16.24
N TYR A 75 1.45 -1.24 16.76
CA TYR A 75 0.39 -1.90 16.00
C TYR A 75 -1.00 -1.46 16.44
N GLN A 76 -1.65 -0.68 15.57
CA GLN A 76 -3.03 -0.25 15.74
C GLN A 76 -3.87 -0.69 14.54
N ARG A 77 -5.12 -1.04 14.78
CA ARG A 77 -6.05 -1.49 13.74
C ARG A 77 -7.28 -0.59 13.74
N VAL A 78 -7.62 -0.05 12.58
CA VAL A 78 -8.89 0.64 12.34
C VAL A 78 -9.75 -0.28 11.48
N LEU A 79 -10.89 -0.71 12.01
CA LEU A 79 -11.82 -1.60 11.33
C LEU A 79 -13.16 -0.90 11.16
N VAL A 80 -13.68 -0.88 9.93
CA VAL A 80 -15.06 -0.47 9.65
C VAL A 80 -15.83 -1.69 9.18
N THR A 81 -16.87 -2.05 9.92
CA THR A 81 -17.72 -3.22 9.65
C THR A 81 -19.16 -2.80 9.41
N CYS A 82 -19.95 -3.63 8.75
CA CYS A 82 -21.40 -3.48 8.65
C CYS A 82 -22.03 -4.86 8.52
N GLU A 83 -23.02 -5.17 9.36
CA GLU A 83 -23.72 -6.47 9.34
C GLU A 83 -22.76 -7.68 9.45
N GLY A 84 -21.69 -7.54 10.24
CA GLY A 84 -20.67 -8.58 10.43
C GLY A 84 -19.64 -8.71 9.30
N GLU A 85 -19.76 -7.92 8.23
CA GLU A 85 -18.78 -7.88 7.15
C GLU A 85 -17.77 -6.75 7.34
N VAL A 86 -16.49 -7.06 7.10
CA VAL A 86 -15.42 -6.05 7.07
C VAL A 86 -15.49 -5.26 5.76
N LEU A 87 -15.59 -3.94 5.86
CA LEU A 87 -15.63 -2.99 4.74
C LEU A 87 -14.30 -2.27 4.54
N ILE A 88 -13.68 -1.84 5.64
CA ILE A 88 -12.36 -1.19 5.63
C ILE A 88 -11.53 -1.80 6.74
N HIS A 89 -10.31 -2.21 6.43
CA HIS A 89 -9.34 -2.69 7.40
C HIS A 89 -8.01 -1.99 7.16
N ILE A 90 -7.58 -1.23 8.15
CA ILE A 90 -6.30 -0.52 8.11
C ILE A 90 -5.46 -0.98 9.29
N ARG A 91 -4.22 -1.41 9.03
CA ARG A 91 -3.21 -1.62 10.08
C ARG A 91 -2.21 -0.48 10.00
N LEU A 92 -2.02 0.18 11.13
CA LEU A 92 -1.20 1.38 11.27
C LEU A 92 -0.13 1.16 12.33
N SER A 93 0.99 1.85 12.18
CA SER A 93 2.01 1.99 13.23
C SER A 93 2.69 3.34 13.12
N ILE A 94 3.21 3.87 14.22
CA ILE A 94 4.09 5.04 14.19
C ILE A 94 5.52 4.54 14.32
N GLN A 95 6.35 4.84 13.32
CA GLN A 95 7.75 4.42 13.31
C GLN A 95 8.66 5.58 12.95
N GLU A 96 9.87 5.56 13.50
CA GLU A 96 10.92 6.47 13.10
C GLU A 96 11.63 5.96 11.85
N TYR A 97 11.60 6.73 10.76
CA TYR A 97 12.36 6.40 9.56
C TYR A 97 13.62 7.22 9.49
N ARG A 98 14.74 6.54 9.26
CA ARG A 98 15.99 7.16 8.87
C ARG A 98 16.03 7.23 7.34
N ILE A 99 15.90 8.42 6.81
CA ILE A 99 15.98 8.65 5.36
C ILE A 99 17.33 9.26 5.05
N GLU A 100 18.03 8.68 4.08
CA GLU A 100 19.30 9.18 3.58
C GLU A 100 19.08 10.05 2.34
N ILE A 101 19.51 11.31 2.41
CA ILE A 101 19.55 12.21 1.25
C ILE A 101 20.90 12.88 1.18
N ASN A 102 21.61 12.73 0.05
CA ASN A 102 22.85 13.43 -0.24
C ASN A 102 23.85 13.36 0.93
N ASP A 103 24.00 12.17 1.52
CA ASP A 103 24.90 11.87 2.63
C ASP A 103 24.47 12.47 4.00
N TYR A 104 23.28 13.10 4.06
CA TYR A 104 22.60 13.49 5.30
C TYR A 104 21.56 12.46 5.71
N PHE A 105 21.47 12.23 7.03
CA PHE A 105 20.45 11.40 7.63
C PHE A 105 19.55 12.27 8.50
N PHE A 106 18.24 12.17 8.27
CA PHE A 106 17.24 12.72 9.17
C PHE A 106 16.35 11.56 9.62
N LYS A 107 16.00 11.63 10.91
CA LYS A 107 15.19 10.63 11.59
C LYS A 107 13.92 11.33 12.01
N GLU A 108 12.81 10.95 11.41
CA GLU A 108 11.50 11.57 11.64
C GLU A 108 10.46 10.47 11.86
N LYS A 109 9.39 10.80 12.57
CA LYS A 109 8.27 9.87 12.79
C LYS A 109 7.28 9.94 11.61
N TYR A 110 6.91 8.77 11.12
CA TYR A 110 5.95 8.61 10.03
C TYR A 110 4.82 7.67 10.45
N LEU A 111 3.63 7.92 9.90
CA LEU A 111 2.54 6.96 9.94
C LEU A 111 2.82 5.86 8.92
N VAL A 112 3.01 4.64 9.36
CA VAL A 112 3.19 3.49 8.47
C VAL A 112 1.85 2.81 8.29
N VAL A 113 1.39 2.72 7.05
CA VAL A 113 0.23 1.93 6.66
C VAL A 113 0.74 0.54 6.30
N ASN A 114 0.64 -0.37 7.27
CA ASN A 114 1.10 -1.75 7.16
C ASN A 114 0.14 -2.61 6.33
N TRP A 115 -1.15 -2.28 6.37
CA TRP A 115 -2.20 -2.95 5.60
C TRP A 115 -3.30 -1.96 5.30
N LEU A 116 -3.85 -2.01 4.09
CA LEU A 116 -5.02 -1.25 3.68
C LEU A 116 -5.89 -2.10 2.78
N GLN A 117 -7.06 -2.48 3.27
CA GLN A 117 -8.04 -3.22 2.50
C GLN A 117 -9.37 -2.49 2.51
N THR A 118 -10.00 -2.43 1.35
CA THR A 118 -11.40 -2.02 1.22
C THR A 118 -12.15 -3.14 0.52
N ARG A 119 -13.35 -3.46 1.00
CA ARG A 119 -14.17 -4.57 0.51
C ARG A 119 -15.59 -4.08 0.27
N HIS A 120 -16.17 -4.48 -0.85
CA HIS A 120 -17.57 -4.25 -1.19
C HIS A 120 -18.36 -5.58 -1.23
N PRO A 121 -18.65 -6.20 -0.07
CA PRO A 121 -19.35 -7.49 0.03
C PRO A 121 -20.68 -7.59 -0.73
N LYS A 122 -21.40 -6.48 -0.94
CA LYS A 122 -22.67 -6.48 -1.67
C LYS A 122 -22.51 -6.72 -3.17
N LEU A 123 -21.27 -6.65 -3.69
CA LEU A 123 -20.91 -6.99 -5.09
C LEU A 123 -20.22 -8.36 -5.22
N LYS A 124 -20.44 -9.28 -4.28
CA LYS A 124 -19.87 -10.66 -4.30
C LYS A 124 -20.11 -11.41 -5.61
N ASN A 125 -21.14 -11.09 -6.39
CA ASN A 125 -21.42 -11.70 -7.70
C ASN A 125 -20.49 -11.23 -8.84
N SER A 126 -19.33 -10.70 -8.51
CA SER A 126 -18.34 -10.31 -9.50
C SER A 126 -17.61 -11.56 -9.99
N LYS A 127 -17.48 -11.70 -11.32
CA LYS A 127 -16.64 -12.75 -11.92
C LYS A 127 -15.23 -12.65 -11.33
N GLU A 128 -14.66 -13.77 -10.90
CA GLU A 128 -13.32 -13.86 -10.30
C GLU A 128 -12.25 -13.19 -11.17
N GLU A 129 -12.36 -13.33 -12.50
CA GLU A 129 -11.54 -12.66 -13.54
C GLU A 129 -11.50 -11.12 -13.43
N ARG A 130 -12.46 -10.50 -12.73
CA ARG A 130 -12.54 -9.04 -12.55
C ARG A 130 -11.87 -8.55 -11.27
N LEU A 131 -11.54 -9.45 -10.36
CA LEU A 131 -10.86 -9.13 -9.10
C LEU A 131 -9.37 -8.87 -9.36
N TYR A 132 -8.77 -8.00 -8.55
CA TYR A 132 -7.32 -7.89 -8.52
C TYR A 132 -6.72 -9.04 -7.69
N PRO A 133 -5.46 -9.42 -7.92
CA PRO A 133 -4.78 -10.38 -7.04
C PRO A 133 -4.90 -9.99 -5.57
N GLY A 134 -5.18 -10.96 -4.70
CA GLY A 134 -5.39 -10.73 -3.26
C GLY A 134 -6.79 -10.26 -2.86
N GLN A 135 -7.71 -10.04 -3.82
CA GLN A 135 -9.10 -9.68 -3.52
C GLN A 135 -10.02 -10.91 -3.54
N ASP A 136 -10.86 -11.02 -2.51
CA ASP A 136 -11.96 -11.98 -2.44
C ASP A 136 -13.29 -11.37 -2.94
N VAL A 137 -13.43 -10.05 -2.83
CA VAL A 137 -14.55 -9.25 -3.34
C VAL A 137 -14.04 -7.95 -3.95
N PRO A 138 -14.82 -7.26 -4.79
CA PRO A 138 -14.41 -5.96 -5.31
C PRO A 138 -14.12 -4.96 -4.18
N GLY A 139 -13.15 -4.06 -4.39
CA GLY A 139 -12.93 -2.93 -3.49
C GLY A 139 -14.07 -1.90 -3.55
N LEU A 140 -14.18 -1.07 -2.52
CA LEU A 140 -15.20 -0.03 -2.43
C LEU A 140 -15.04 1.08 -3.48
N GLY A 141 -13.83 1.24 -4.02
CA GLY A 141 -13.50 2.29 -4.99
C GLY A 141 -13.27 3.67 -4.38
N ILE A 142 -13.04 3.75 -3.07
CA ILE A 142 -12.96 4.99 -2.27
C ILE A 142 -11.51 5.40 -1.92
N TYR A 143 -10.58 5.15 -2.84
CA TYR A 143 -9.16 5.38 -2.57
C TYR A 143 -8.87 6.87 -2.26
N GLN A 144 -9.58 7.80 -2.89
CA GLN A 144 -9.35 9.22 -2.69
C GLN A 144 -9.71 9.62 -1.25
N GLU A 145 -10.87 9.21 -0.79
CA GLU A 145 -11.41 9.44 0.55
C GLU A 145 -10.51 8.81 1.61
N VAL A 146 -10.09 7.56 1.41
CA VAL A 146 -9.14 6.87 2.31
C VAL A 146 -7.77 7.54 2.32
N SER A 147 -7.30 8.03 1.18
CA SER A 147 -6.04 8.76 1.09
C SER A 147 -6.10 10.11 1.80
N ASP A 148 -7.25 10.79 1.75
CA ASP A 148 -7.46 12.04 2.48
C ASP A 148 -7.57 11.76 3.98
N PHE A 149 -8.25 10.68 4.39
CA PHE A 149 -8.25 10.19 5.77
C PHE A 149 -6.84 9.95 6.33
N ILE A 150 -5.98 9.25 5.58
CA ILE A 150 -4.56 9.09 5.97
C ILE A 150 -3.87 10.45 6.11
N GLY A 151 -4.14 11.40 5.20
CA GLY A 151 -3.63 12.76 5.29
C GLY A 151 -4.04 13.48 6.57
N PHE A 152 -5.32 13.39 6.96
CA PHE A 152 -5.81 13.95 8.22
C PHE A 152 -5.19 13.26 9.44
N LEU A 153 -5.00 11.94 9.42
CA LEU A 153 -4.32 11.23 10.52
C LEU A 153 -2.90 11.75 10.75
N ILE A 154 -2.12 11.93 9.68
CA ILE A 154 -0.75 12.46 9.77
C ILE A 154 -0.76 13.86 10.44
N ILE A 155 -1.71 14.72 10.05
CA ILE A 155 -1.85 16.07 10.62
C ILE A 155 -2.27 16.00 12.10
N SER A 156 -3.29 15.20 12.42
CA SER A 156 -3.82 15.07 13.79
C SER A 156 -2.78 14.48 14.75
N LEU A 157 -1.94 13.56 14.28
CA LEU A 157 -0.86 12.94 15.04
C LEU A 157 0.45 13.73 15.00
N ARG A 158 0.50 14.88 14.30
CA ARG A 158 1.68 15.74 14.15
C ARG A 158 2.90 15.00 13.59
N LEU A 159 2.68 14.17 12.57
CA LEU A 159 3.70 13.36 11.90
C LEU A 159 4.20 14.04 10.62
N ASN A 160 5.39 13.67 10.15
CA ASN A 160 6.04 14.33 9.00
C ASN A 160 5.58 13.76 7.64
N GLY A 161 4.72 12.74 7.66
CA GLY A 161 4.23 12.07 6.47
C GLY A 161 3.72 10.65 6.76
N ALA A 162 3.57 9.88 5.69
CA ALA A 162 3.24 8.46 5.77
C ALA A 162 4.11 7.60 4.85
N VAL A 163 4.27 6.34 5.25
CA VAL A 163 4.94 5.30 4.48
C VAL A 163 3.94 4.17 4.22
N VAL A 164 3.94 3.65 3.00
CA VAL A 164 3.15 2.46 2.61
C VAL A 164 4.10 1.46 1.96
N ARG A 165 3.77 0.17 2.03
CA ARG A 165 4.48 -0.89 1.32
C ARG A 165 3.48 -1.69 0.48
N PRO A 166 3.24 -1.29 -0.79
CA PRO A 166 2.19 -1.91 -1.59
C PRO A 166 2.53 -3.36 -1.92
N GLU A 167 1.65 -4.28 -1.52
CA GLU A 167 1.86 -5.72 -1.70
C GLU A 167 1.80 -6.11 -3.18
N TYR A 168 0.89 -5.50 -3.93
CA TYR A 168 0.72 -5.77 -5.36
C TYR A 168 1.05 -4.54 -6.23
N PHE A 169 1.28 -4.78 -7.52
CA PHE A 169 1.53 -3.70 -8.48
C PHE A 169 0.38 -2.71 -8.58
N HIS A 170 -0.87 -3.20 -8.56
CA HIS A 170 -2.05 -2.33 -8.64
C HIS A 170 -2.17 -1.41 -7.41
N ASP A 171 -1.78 -1.87 -6.22
CA ASP A 171 -1.69 -1.03 -5.03
C ASP A 171 -0.67 0.09 -5.22
N ALA A 172 0.52 -0.24 -5.74
CA ALA A 172 1.53 0.76 -6.03
C ALA A 172 1.05 1.80 -7.05
N VAL A 173 0.24 1.40 -8.04
CA VAL A 173 -0.39 2.34 -8.97
C VAL A 173 -1.35 3.28 -8.24
N LEU A 174 -2.18 2.77 -7.33
CA LEU A 174 -3.08 3.59 -6.52
C LEU A 174 -2.29 4.59 -5.67
N PHE A 175 -1.31 4.09 -4.91
CA PHE A 175 -0.47 4.92 -4.03
C PHE A 175 0.41 5.92 -4.78
N SER A 176 0.83 5.61 -6.02
CA SER A 176 1.69 6.50 -6.83
C SER A 176 1.10 7.88 -7.13
N ARG A 177 -0.19 8.08 -6.89
CA ARG A 177 -0.85 9.40 -7.00
C ARG A 177 -0.33 10.42 -5.99
N LYS A 178 0.06 9.98 -4.79
CA LYS A 178 0.57 10.86 -3.71
C LYS A 178 1.91 10.39 -3.15
N PHE A 179 2.15 9.09 -3.12
CA PHE A 179 3.35 8.47 -2.58
C PHE A 179 4.40 8.25 -3.66
N HIS A 180 5.65 8.25 -3.24
CA HIS A 180 6.81 8.13 -4.13
C HIS A 180 7.72 7.00 -3.64
N PHE A 181 8.18 6.15 -4.54
CA PHE A 181 9.21 5.17 -4.23
C PHE A 181 10.48 5.84 -3.71
N LEU A 182 10.96 5.39 -2.56
CA LEU A 182 12.26 5.80 -2.01
C LEU A 182 13.44 5.15 -2.75
N GLU A 183 13.23 3.99 -3.36
CA GLU A 183 14.27 3.23 -4.03
C GLU A 183 14.24 3.46 -5.56
N PRO A 184 15.33 3.95 -6.18
CA PRO A 184 15.34 4.25 -7.61
C PRO A 184 15.04 3.06 -8.52
N ARG A 185 15.48 1.84 -8.20
CA ARG A 185 15.23 0.66 -9.03
C ARG A 185 13.77 0.23 -8.96
N ALA A 186 13.14 0.27 -7.79
CA ALA A 186 11.70 0.03 -7.63
C ALA A 186 10.87 1.00 -8.49
N LYS A 187 11.23 2.30 -8.46
CA LYS A 187 10.59 3.30 -9.34
C LYS A 187 10.82 3.01 -10.82
N ALA A 188 12.01 2.55 -11.19
CA ALA A 188 12.33 2.17 -12.56
C ALA A 188 11.54 0.95 -13.02
N LEU A 189 11.43 -0.10 -12.20
CA LEU A 189 10.63 -1.29 -12.45
C LEU A 189 9.15 -0.92 -12.65
N PHE A 190 8.59 -0.12 -11.74
CA PHE A 190 7.23 0.40 -11.87
C PHE A 190 7.00 1.14 -13.20
N ARG A 191 7.96 2.00 -13.61
CA ARG A 191 7.89 2.73 -14.89
C ARG A 191 8.03 1.81 -16.10
N ALA A 192 8.93 0.82 -16.04
CA ALA A 192 9.17 -0.13 -17.11
C ALA A 192 7.92 -0.98 -17.40
N LEU A 193 7.24 -1.47 -16.36
CA LEU A 193 5.97 -2.22 -16.52
C LEU A 193 4.92 -1.42 -17.29
N ARG A 194 4.73 -0.14 -16.94
CA ARG A 194 3.76 0.72 -17.64
C ARG A 194 4.20 1.10 -19.07
N ARG A 195 5.51 1.21 -19.30
CA ARG A 195 6.09 1.54 -20.60
C ARG A 195 5.95 0.37 -21.57
N ASP A 196 6.22 -0.85 -21.12
CA ASP A 196 6.32 -2.03 -21.97
C ASP A 196 4.96 -2.71 -22.20
N PHE A 197 3.98 -2.47 -21.32
CA PHE A 197 2.61 -2.98 -21.43
C PHE A 197 1.55 -1.86 -21.52
N PRO A 198 1.65 -0.91 -22.48
CA PRO A 198 0.76 0.25 -22.53
C PRO A 198 -0.69 -0.08 -22.95
N LYS A 199 -0.91 -1.27 -23.54
CA LYS A 199 -2.23 -1.75 -23.96
C LYS A 199 -2.95 -2.55 -22.86
N HIS A 200 -2.21 -3.02 -21.86
CA HIS A 200 -2.75 -3.82 -20.77
C HIS A 200 -3.34 -2.92 -19.69
N SER A 201 -4.49 -3.34 -19.16
CA SER A 201 -5.04 -2.69 -17.97
C SER A 201 -4.13 -2.91 -16.75
N ILE A 202 -4.24 -2.05 -15.74
CA ILE A 202 -3.49 -2.21 -14.48
C ILE A 202 -3.77 -3.58 -13.84
N ARG A 203 -5.02 -4.06 -13.94
CA ARG A 203 -5.39 -5.40 -13.48
C ARG A 203 -4.61 -6.46 -14.25
N ALA A 204 -4.64 -6.42 -15.58
CA ALA A 204 -3.93 -7.38 -16.42
C ALA A 204 -2.43 -7.44 -16.09
N ILE A 205 -1.76 -6.29 -15.96
CA ILE A 205 -0.34 -6.24 -15.58
C ILE A 205 -0.13 -6.85 -14.19
N SER A 206 -0.99 -6.53 -13.22
CA SER A 206 -0.88 -7.08 -11.87
C SER A 206 -1.11 -8.60 -11.84
N THR A 207 -2.05 -9.11 -12.63
CA THR A 207 -2.34 -10.54 -12.78
C THR A 207 -1.16 -11.25 -13.44
N LEU A 208 -0.61 -10.70 -14.53
CA LEU A 208 0.58 -11.23 -15.20
C LEU A 208 1.79 -11.30 -14.27
N LEU A 209 2.02 -10.27 -13.44
CA LEU A 209 3.08 -10.28 -12.43
C LEU A 209 2.85 -11.34 -11.35
N TYR A 210 1.62 -11.43 -10.83
CA TYR A 210 1.26 -12.38 -9.79
C TYR A 210 1.48 -13.83 -10.25
N HIS A 211 1.13 -14.13 -11.51
CA HIS A 211 1.34 -15.44 -12.13
C HIS A 211 2.72 -15.63 -12.78
N GLN A 212 3.69 -14.74 -12.53
CA GLN A 212 5.06 -14.86 -13.03
C GLN A 212 5.16 -14.97 -14.57
N LYS A 213 4.27 -14.28 -15.29
CA LYS A 213 4.17 -14.32 -16.76
C LYS A 213 4.92 -13.17 -17.45
N ILE A 214 5.64 -12.35 -16.70
CA ILE A 214 6.47 -11.26 -17.22
C ILE A 214 7.94 -11.62 -17.04
N GLN A 215 8.73 -11.41 -18.08
CA GLN A 215 10.17 -11.65 -18.04
C GLN A 215 10.94 -10.43 -18.58
N ASP A 216 12.16 -10.27 -18.08
CA ASP A 216 13.19 -9.40 -18.65
C ASP A 216 14.25 -10.27 -19.35
N HIS A 217 14.72 -9.80 -20.49
CA HIS A 217 15.75 -10.48 -21.28
C HIS A 217 17.05 -10.83 -20.53
N LYS A 218 17.41 -10.08 -19.48
CA LYS A 218 18.62 -10.29 -18.67
C LYS A 218 18.30 -10.91 -17.31
N LEU A 219 17.22 -10.49 -16.67
CA LEU A 219 16.89 -10.89 -15.30
C LEU A 219 16.01 -12.14 -15.22
N GLY A 220 15.46 -12.60 -16.35
CA GLY A 220 14.51 -13.70 -16.38
C GLY A 220 13.14 -13.27 -15.87
N ILE A 221 12.42 -14.18 -15.21
CA ILE A 221 11.09 -13.92 -14.67
C ILE A 221 11.15 -12.76 -13.66
N ILE A 222 10.26 -11.78 -13.84
CA ILE A 222 10.15 -10.61 -12.99
C ILE A 222 9.07 -10.83 -11.96
N GLU A 223 9.46 -10.72 -10.69
CA GLU A 223 8.56 -10.73 -9.55
C GLU A 223 8.34 -9.32 -9.02
N TRP A 224 7.10 -9.01 -8.67
CA TRP A 224 6.81 -7.81 -7.90
C TRP A 224 7.27 -8.01 -6.46
N LYS A 225 8.18 -7.15 -5.98
CA LYS A 225 8.60 -7.13 -4.58
C LYS A 225 8.01 -5.90 -3.90
N PRO A 226 7.28 -6.05 -2.79
CA PRO A 226 6.77 -4.91 -2.03
C PRO A 226 7.94 -4.04 -1.54
N VAL A 227 7.94 -2.77 -1.95
CA VAL A 227 8.96 -1.76 -1.58
C VAL A 227 8.25 -0.51 -1.09
N GLU A 228 8.89 0.19 -0.15
CA GLU A 228 8.34 1.36 0.50
C GLU A 228 8.10 2.51 -0.49
N MET A 229 6.95 3.14 -0.32
CA MET A 229 6.64 4.44 -0.91
C MET A 229 6.32 5.43 0.21
N ILE A 230 6.77 6.66 0.04
CA ILE A 230 6.63 7.71 1.06
C ILE A 230 5.83 8.88 0.52
N PHE A 231 5.02 9.46 1.40
CA PHE A 231 4.38 10.75 1.25
C PHE A 231 4.94 11.68 2.33
N PHE A 232 5.48 12.82 1.92
CA PHE A 232 5.92 13.87 2.83
C PHE A 232 4.81 14.89 3.00
N LEU A 233 4.48 15.22 4.26
CA LEU A 233 3.56 16.31 4.56
C LEU A 233 4.20 17.66 4.17
N GLU A 234 5.46 17.83 4.52
CA GLU A 234 6.25 19.01 4.20
C GLU A 234 6.62 19.00 2.70
N LYS A 235 6.02 19.92 1.95
CA LYS A 235 6.12 19.94 0.47
C LYS A 235 7.54 20.18 -0.03
N THR A 236 8.38 20.84 0.75
CA THR A 236 9.77 21.16 0.40
C THR A 236 10.68 19.92 0.42
N LEU A 237 10.35 18.89 1.21
CA LEU A 237 11.14 17.65 1.28
C LEU A 237 11.07 16.85 -0.02
N SER A 238 9.90 16.76 -0.65
CA SER A 238 9.71 15.97 -1.87
C SER A 238 10.69 16.33 -3.02
N PRO A 239 10.81 17.60 -3.47
CA PRO A 239 11.79 17.96 -4.50
C PRO A 239 13.25 17.84 -4.02
N PHE A 240 13.49 17.94 -2.70
CA PHE A 240 14.81 17.75 -2.11
C PHE A 240 15.25 16.27 -2.17
N VAL A 241 14.36 15.33 -1.82
CA VAL A 241 14.58 13.87 -1.89
C VAL A 241 14.63 13.41 -3.35
N PHE A 242 13.60 13.73 -4.13
CA PHE A 242 13.39 13.21 -5.48
C PHE A 242 14.02 14.11 -6.56
N ASN A 243 15.19 14.66 -6.23
CA ASN A 243 15.95 15.60 -7.02
C ASN A 243 16.54 15.00 -8.31
N ARG A 244 17.28 15.80 -9.08
CA ARG A 244 17.91 15.37 -10.35
C ARG A 244 18.83 14.15 -10.20
N LYS A 245 19.58 14.01 -9.08
CA LYS A 245 20.45 12.85 -8.82
C LYS A 245 19.62 11.58 -8.68
N PHE A 246 18.51 11.65 -7.95
CA PHE A 246 17.55 10.55 -7.85
C PHE A 246 16.97 10.18 -9.21
N GLN A 247 16.47 11.15 -9.99
CA GLN A 247 15.89 10.87 -11.31
C GLN A 247 16.92 10.27 -12.28
N LYS A 248 18.19 10.70 -12.24
CA LYS A 248 19.27 10.09 -13.04
C LYS A 248 19.48 8.61 -12.68
N LYS A 249 19.44 8.25 -11.39
CA LYS A 249 19.53 6.85 -10.94
C LYS A 249 18.34 6.03 -11.45
N VAL A 250 17.13 6.59 -11.39
CA VAL A 250 15.91 5.95 -11.93
C VAL A 250 16.04 5.73 -13.43
N GLN A 251 16.46 6.75 -14.19
CA GLN A 251 16.60 6.68 -15.64
C GLN A 251 17.64 5.63 -16.06
N LYS A 252 18.81 5.63 -15.41
CA LYS A 252 19.85 4.62 -15.65
C LYS A 252 19.36 3.20 -15.36
N ALA A 253 18.59 3.00 -14.30
CA ALA A 253 17.99 1.70 -14.00
C ALA A 253 16.94 1.30 -15.05
N LEU A 254 16.11 2.26 -15.48
CA LEU A 254 15.04 2.07 -16.46
C LEU A 254 15.57 1.66 -17.85
N GLU A 255 16.71 2.21 -18.27
CA GLU A 255 17.38 1.85 -19.54
C GLU A 255 17.84 0.38 -19.56
N GLY A 256 18.12 -0.19 -18.40
CA GLY A 256 18.53 -1.59 -18.27
C GLY A 256 17.38 -2.60 -18.29
N LEU A 257 16.12 -2.14 -18.17
CA LEU A 257 14.93 -2.98 -18.08
C LEU A 257 14.19 -3.00 -19.41
N LYS A 258 13.82 -4.18 -19.88
CA LYS A 258 12.92 -4.36 -21.02
C LYS A 258 12.13 -5.65 -20.84
N PHE A 259 10.83 -5.49 -20.65
CA PHE A 259 9.94 -6.58 -20.33
C PHE A 259 9.21 -7.12 -21.55
N SER A 260 8.93 -8.42 -21.52
CA SER A 260 8.07 -9.13 -22.47
C SER A 260 7.23 -10.16 -21.73
N LEU A 261 6.16 -10.60 -22.36
CA LEU A 261 5.35 -11.70 -21.86
C LEU A 261 6.02 -13.04 -22.18
N ILE A 262 5.78 -14.02 -21.31
CA ILE A 262 6.04 -15.43 -21.64
C ILE A 262 5.06 -15.85 -22.76
N PRO A 263 5.48 -16.63 -23.77
CA PRO A 263 4.57 -17.13 -24.80
C PRO A 263 3.34 -17.82 -24.21
N GLY A 264 2.14 -17.49 -24.73
CA GLY A 264 0.86 -18.03 -24.26
C GLY A 264 0.28 -17.36 -23.00
N ALA A 265 0.98 -16.40 -22.38
CA ALA A 265 0.56 -15.80 -21.11
C ALA A 265 -0.83 -15.15 -21.11
N GLU A 266 -1.24 -14.54 -22.23
CA GLU A 266 -2.55 -13.88 -22.34
C GLU A 266 -3.68 -14.92 -22.46
N GLU A 267 -3.46 -15.94 -23.29
CA GLU A 267 -4.39 -17.06 -23.50
C GLU A 267 -4.59 -17.86 -22.21
N ASP A 268 -3.49 -18.15 -21.51
CA ASP A 268 -3.49 -18.87 -20.22
C ASP A 268 -4.34 -18.18 -19.15
N LEU A 269 -4.42 -16.84 -19.20
CA LEU A 269 -5.06 -16.02 -18.17
C LEU A 269 -6.37 -15.36 -18.64
N GLY A 270 -6.80 -15.61 -19.88
CA GLY A 270 -8.00 -15.01 -20.46
C GLY A 270 -7.95 -13.49 -20.54
N LEU A 271 -6.78 -12.92 -20.86
CA LEU A 271 -6.53 -11.47 -20.94
C LEU A 271 -6.65 -10.88 -22.35
#